data_AF-A0AAW1J939-F1
#
_entry.id   AF-A0AAW1J939-F1
#
_cell.length_a   1.000
_cell.length_b   1.000
_cell.length_c   1.000
_cell.angle_alpha   90.00
_cell.angle_beta   90.00
_cell.angle_gamma   90.00
#
_symmetry.space_group_name_H-M   'P 1'
#
loop_
_entity.id
_entity.type
_entity.pdbx_description
1 polymer ?
#
loop_
_entity_poly.entity_id
_entity_poly.type
_entity_poly.pdbx_seq_one_letter_code
_entity_poly.pdbx_strand_id
1 'polypeptide(L)'
;MAKKRVTLKFIENERARKSSYKRRIEALRKKFSELCTLCDIKSCIIVYSPDFEEPFIWPSSEETKELLAKYESLSKFHQTKKMVNNEQYVQCRIEKLKEEVSKHMSKNKKMEACILMHKILNNGRGMQEIMRYEDVELLKWYSMEKIQEVQHYKRCFPPLP
;
A
#
# COMPACT_ATOMS: atom_id res chain seq x y z
N MET A 1 -8.24 -11.99 -19.08
CA MET A 1 -7.74 -12.79 -17.92
C MET A 1 -7.35 -11.85 -16.80
N ALA A 2 -7.90 -12.00 -15.60
CA ALA A 2 -7.50 -11.18 -14.46
C ALA A 2 -6.04 -11.48 -14.09
N LYS A 3 -5.17 -10.45 -14.03
CA LYS A 3 -3.78 -10.63 -13.60
C LYS A 3 -3.77 -11.06 -12.14
N LYS A 4 -3.21 -12.24 -11.85
CA LYS A 4 -2.98 -12.70 -10.48
C LYS A 4 -2.17 -11.64 -9.73
N ARG A 5 -2.62 -11.30 -8.51
CA ARG A 5 -1.91 -10.35 -7.64
C ARG A 5 -0.49 -10.85 -7.41
N VAL A 6 0.51 -10.00 -7.67
CA VAL A 6 1.92 -10.33 -7.46
C VAL A 6 2.23 -10.25 -5.97
N THR A 7 2.70 -11.34 -5.38
CA THR A 7 3.28 -11.34 -4.04
C THR A 7 4.68 -10.74 -4.10
N LEU A 8 4.94 -9.69 -3.32
CA LEU A 8 6.26 -9.06 -3.22
C LEU A 8 7.15 -9.86 -2.25
N LYS A 9 7.67 -10.99 -2.72
CA LYS A 9 8.65 -11.82 -2.00
C LYS A 9 9.74 -12.29 -2.96
N PHE A 10 10.84 -12.79 -2.40
CA PHE A 10 11.90 -13.41 -3.20
C PHE A 10 11.35 -14.58 -4.02
N ILE A 11 11.79 -14.69 -5.28
CA ILE A 11 11.38 -15.76 -6.19
C ILE A 11 12.44 -16.86 -6.08
N GLU A 12 12.13 -17.94 -5.35
CA GLU A 12 13.07 -19.05 -5.13
C GLU A 12 13.49 -19.73 -6.43
N ASN A 13 12.53 -19.97 -7.33
CA ASN A 13 12.82 -20.59 -8.61
C ASN A 13 13.68 -19.68 -9.50
N GLU A 14 14.92 -20.09 -9.73
CA GLU A 14 15.92 -19.32 -10.47
C GLU A 14 15.47 -18.93 -11.89
N ARG A 15 14.94 -19.88 -12.66
CA ARG A 15 14.49 -19.61 -14.04
C ARG A 15 13.36 -18.58 -14.06
N ALA A 16 12.40 -18.70 -13.15
CA ALA A 16 11.31 -17.74 -13.01
C ALA A 16 11.82 -16.37 -12.53
N ARG A 17 12.80 -16.34 -11.61
CA ARG A 17 13.45 -15.12 -11.13
C ARG A 17 14.18 -14.39 -12.25
N LYS A 18 15.04 -15.08 -13.02
CA LYS A 18 15.77 -14.54 -14.18
C LYS A 18 14.82 -14.00 -15.26
N SER A 19 13.76 -14.73 -15.59
CA SER A 19 12.75 -14.27 -16.55
C SER A 19 12.00 -13.03 -16.05
N SER A 20 11.60 -13.03 -14.77
CA SER A 20 10.95 -11.87 -14.15
C SER A 20 11.87 -10.66 -14.09
N TYR A 21 13.16 -10.85 -13.78
CA TYR A 21 14.17 -9.79 -13.77
C TYR A 21 14.25 -9.09 -15.12
N LYS A 22 14.52 -9.84 -16.20
CA LYS A 22 14.64 -9.29 -17.56
C LYS A 22 13.39 -8.50 -17.98
N ARG A 23 12.19 -9.03 -17.71
CA ARG A 23 10.94 -8.34 -18.05
C ARG A 23 10.70 -7.08 -17.21
N ARG A 24 10.98 -7.14 -15.91
CA ARG A 24 10.73 -6.00 -15.00
C ARG A 24 11.73 -4.87 -15.21
N ILE A 25 12.99 -5.20 -15.49
CA ILE A 25 14.01 -4.18 -15.69
C ILE A 25 13.81 -3.39 -16.99
N GLU A 26 13.39 -4.07 -18.07
CA GLU A 26 13.04 -3.37 -19.30
C GLU A 26 11.79 -2.50 -19.13
N ALA A 27 10.79 -3.00 -18.39
CA ALA A 27 9.61 -2.21 -18.06
C ALA A 27 9.95 -0.99 -17.18
N LEU A 28 10.85 -1.16 -16.21
CA LEU A 28 11.35 -0.07 -15.36
C LEU A 28 12.09 0.97 -16.20
N ARG A 29 13.05 0.53 -17.03
CA ARG A 29 13.79 1.39 -17.97
C ARG A 29 12.86 2.22 -18.84
N LYS A 30 11.85 1.59 -19.45
CA LYS A 30 10.88 2.28 -20.29
C LYS A 30 10.10 3.34 -19.52
N LYS A 31 9.54 2.98 -18.37
CA LYS A 31 8.76 3.91 -17.54
C LYS A 31 9.60 5.07 -17.01
N PHE A 32 10.85 4.80 -16.67
CA PHE A 32 11.77 5.81 -16.19
C PHE A 32 12.23 6.74 -17.29
N SER A 33 12.48 6.22 -18.50
CA SER A 33 12.76 7.05 -19.69
C SER A 33 11.58 7.96 -20.04
N GLU A 34 10.35 7.45 -20.01
CA GLU A 34 9.13 8.25 -20.17
C GLU A 34 9.06 9.37 -19.11
N LEU A 35 9.33 9.05 -17.83
CA LEU A 35 9.35 10.03 -16.75
C LEU A 35 10.43 11.10 -16.95
N CYS A 36 11.64 10.69 -17.35
CA CYS A 36 12.74 11.60 -17.62
C CYS A 36 12.39 12.59 -18.73
N THR A 37 11.74 12.08 -19.78
CA THR A 37 11.30 12.89 -20.94
C THR A 37 10.18 13.86 -20.55
N LEU A 38 9.15 13.37 -19.85
CA LEU A 38 7.97 14.18 -19.52
C LEU A 38 8.27 15.29 -18.50
N CYS A 39 9.20 15.04 -17.58
CA CYS A 39 9.54 15.97 -16.52
C CYS A 39 10.83 16.77 -16.79
N ASP A 40 11.48 16.53 -17.94
CA ASP A 40 12.79 17.09 -18.29
C ASP A 40 13.83 16.91 -17.17
N ILE A 41 13.97 15.66 -16.70
CA ILE A 41 14.93 15.30 -15.65
C ILE A 41 16.02 14.37 -16.19
N LYS A 42 17.27 14.63 -15.80
CA LYS A 42 18.39 13.70 -16.02
C LYS A 42 18.50 12.73 -14.85
N SER A 43 18.53 11.44 -15.13
CA SER A 43 18.61 10.40 -14.10
C SER A 43 19.18 9.10 -14.67
N CYS A 44 19.54 8.18 -13.78
CA CYS A 44 20.14 6.88 -14.13
C CYS A 44 19.55 5.76 -13.27
N ILE A 45 19.67 4.53 -13.77
CA ILE A 45 19.28 3.31 -13.06
C ILE A 45 20.50 2.41 -12.96
N ILE A 46 20.76 1.90 -11.76
CA ILE A 46 21.79 0.88 -11.49
C ILE A 46 21.11 -0.25 -10.73
N VAL A 47 21.15 -1.46 -11.27
CA VAL A 47 20.55 -2.65 -10.63
C VAL A 47 21.55 -3.79 -10.62
N TYR A 48 21.88 -4.25 -9.41
CA TYR A 48 22.64 -5.46 -9.17
C TYR A 48 21.71 -6.65 -8.99
N SER A 49 22.17 -7.82 -9.41
CA SER A 49 21.43 -9.07 -9.25
C SER A 49 22.40 -10.19 -8.86
N PRO A 50 22.03 -11.11 -7.97
CA PRO A 50 22.85 -12.30 -7.70
C PRO A 50 22.89 -13.27 -8.89
N ASP A 51 21.97 -13.11 -9.86
CA ASP A 51 21.83 -14.01 -11.01
C ASP A 51 22.68 -13.58 -12.22
N PHE A 52 23.32 -12.40 -12.18
CA PHE A 52 24.07 -11.78 -13.26
C PHE A 52 25.33 -11.13 -12.70
N GLU A 53 26.47 -11.36 -13.35
CA GLU A 53 27.76 -10.81 -12.92
C GLU A 53 27.81 -9.28 -13.09
N GLU A 54 27.37 -8.79 -14.25
CA GLU A 54 27.34 -7.36 -14.55
C GLU A 54 26.02 -6.71 -14.12
N PRO A 55 26.06 -5.50 -13.53
CA PRO A 55 24.86 -4.75 -13.23
C PRO A 55 24.17 -4.27 -14.51
N PHE A 56 22.86 -4.14 -14.44
CA PHE A 56 22.15 -3.36 -15.43
C PHE A 56 22.36 -1.87 -15.17
N ILE A 57 22.83 -1.16 -16.19
CA ILE A 57 23.09 0.27 -16.16
C ILE A 57 22.29 0.93 -17.30
N TRP A 58 21.62 2.03 -16.98
CA TRP A 58 20.95 2.88 -17.96
C TRP A 58 21.11 4.36 -17.56
N PRO A 59 21.35 5.29 -18.51
CA PRO A 59 21.35 5.14 -19.97
C PRO A 59 22.61 4.49 -20.55
N SER A 60 23.78 5.10 -20.38
CA SER A 60 25.10 4.56 -20.68
C SER A 60 25.98 4.56 -19.42
N SER A 61 27.08 3.83 -19.43
CA SER A 61 28.02 3.80 -18.29
C SER A 61 28.65 5.18 -18.08
N GLU A 62 29.00 5.85 -19.17
CA GLU A 62 29.60 7.17 -19.20
C GLU A 62 28.64 8.23 -18.64
N GLU A 63 27.42 8.32 -19.18
CA GLU A 63 26.41 9.27 -18.68
C GLU A 63 26.04 9.00 -17.21
N THR A 64 25.97 7.73 -16.82
CA THR A 64 25.69 7.36 -15.43
C THR A 64 26.81 7.84 -14.50
N LYS A 65 28.08 7.69 -14.90
CA LYS A 65 29.22 8.20 -14.13
C LYS A 65 29.21 9.73 -14.00
N GLU A 66 28.87 10.45 -15.07
CA GLU A 66 28.72 11.91 -15.02
C GLU A 66 27.61 12.34 -14.06
N LEU A 67 26.48 11.65 -14.08
CA LEU A 67 25.36 11.90 -13.16
C LEU A 67 25.73 11.61 -11.71
N LEU A 68 26.46 10.53 -11.46
CA LEU A 68 26.97 10.18 -10.13
C LEU A 68 27.96 11.23 -9.63
N ALA A 69 28.92 11.65 -10.46
CA ALA A 69 29.88 12.69 -10.09
C ALA A 69 29.17 14.02 -9.75
N LYS A 70 28.15 14.39 -10.54
CA LYS A 70 27.31 15.55 -10.24
C LYS A 70 26.57 15.39 -8.92
N TYR A 71 25.99 14.22 -8.65
CA TYR A 71 25.31 13.93 -7.39
C TYR A 71 26.27 13.98 -6.18
N GLU A 72 27.46 13.44 -6.31
CA GLU A 72 28.49 13.44 -5.27
C GLU A 72 29.02 14.83 -4.96
N SER A 73 29.03 15.74 -5.95
CA SER A 73 29.39 17.16 -5.76
C SER A 73 28.37 17.95 -4.92
N LEU A 74 27.15 17.43 -4.73
CA LEU A 74 26.13 18.08 -3.89
C LEU A 74 26.47 17.95 -2.41
N SER A 75 25.99 18.90 -1.58
CA SER A 75 26.15 18.78 -0.14
C SER A 75 25.37 17.58 0.42
N LYS A 76 25.82 17.02 1.55
CA LYS A 76 25.17 15.84 2.18
C LYS A 76 23.68 16.05 2.45
N PHE A 77 23.29 17.26 2.84
CA PHE A 77 21.87 17.60 3.00
C PHE A 77 21.08 17.45 1.70
N HIS A 78 21.61 17.94 0.57
CA HIS A 78 20.93 17.82 -0.72
C HIS A 78 20.89 16.37 -1.23
N GLN A 79 21.95 15.58 -0.96
CA GLN A 79 21.99 14.16 -1.28
C GLN A 79 20.88 13.38 -0.54
N THR A 80 20.70 13.61 0.76
CA THR A 80 19.80 12.80 1.59
C THR A 80 18.36 13.30 1.65
N LYS A 81 18.09 14.58 1.37
CA LYS A 81 16.78 15.24 1.56
C LYS A 81 15.59 14.47 0.96
N LYS A 82 15.77 13.84 -0.21
CA LYS A 82 14.74 13.06 -0.90
C LYS A 82 15.14 11.60 -1.14
N MET A 83 16.20 11.15 -0.49
CA MET A 83 16.66 9.77 -0.61
C MET A 83 15.66 8.84 0.08
N VAL A 84 15.25 7.79 -0.62
CA VAL A 84 14.48 6.69 -0.05
C VAL A 84 15.34 5.45 -0.11
N ASN A 85 15.58 4.83 1.04
CA ASN A 85 16.28 3.56 1.12
C ASN A 85 15.30 2.39 1.32
N ASN A 86 15.83 1.16 1.22
CA ASN A 86 15.02 -0.05 1.33
C ASN A 86 14.36 -0.19 2.70
N GLU A 87 15.05 0.19 3.78
CA GLU A 87 14.53 0.12 5.14
C GLU A 87 13.31 1.04 5.32
N GLN A 88 13.46 2.32 4.94
CA GLN A 88 12.39 3.32 4.95
C GLN A 88 11.20 2.87 4.09
N TYR A 89 11.47 2.31 2.90
CA TYR A 89 10.42 1.80 2.02
C TYR A 89 9.65 0.64 2.66
N VAL A 90 10.37 -0.33 3.25
CA VAL A 90 9.76 -1.49 3.92
C VAL A 90 8.94 -1.04 5.13
N GLN A 91 9.46 -0.11 5.94
CA GLN A 91 8.73 0.45 7.08
C GLN A 91 7.44 1.14 6.65
N CYS A 92 7.50 2.02 5.64
CA CYS A 92 6.32 2.66 5.05
C CYS A 92 5.32 1.61 4.52
N ARG A 93 5.82 0.50 3.95
CA ARG A 93 4.95 -0.57 3.43
C ARG A 93 4.28 -1.35 4.55
N ILE A 94 4.97 -1.61 5.66
CA ILE A 94 4.43 -2.25 6.85
C ILE A 94 3.29 -1.40 7.42
N GLU A 95 3.49 -0.09 7.55
CA GLU A 95 2.47 0.83 8.04
C GLU A 95 1.21 0.83 7.16
N LYS A 96 1.37 0.91 5.84
CA LYS A 96 0.25 0.79 4.89
C LYS A 96 -0.49 -0.54 5.03
N LEU A 97 0.23 -1.64 5.21
CA LEU A 97 -0.39 -2.96 5.41
C LEU A 97 -1.14 -3.05 6.74
N LYS A 98 -0.59 -2.49 7.82
CA LYS A 98 -1.29 -2.39 9.11
C LYS A 98 -2.60 -1.58 8.98
N GLU A 99 -2.56 -0.49 8.22
CA GLU A 99 -3.76 0.31 7.93
C GLU A 99 -4.79 -0.48 7.10
N GLU A 100 -4.37 -1.20 6.06
CA GLU A 100 -5.23 -2.09 5.27
C GLU A 100 -5.89 -3.16 6.16
N VAL A 101 -5.11 -3.81 7.04
CA VAL A 101 -5.63 -4.80 8.00
C VAL A 101 -6.65 -4.17 8.94
N SER A 102 -6.35 -3.01 9.53
CA SER A 102 -7.28 -2.30 10.42
C SER A 102 -8.59 -1.94 9.72
N LYS A 103 -8.53 -1.47 8.46
CA LYS A 103 -9.73 -1.21 7.63
C LYS A 103 -10.56 -2.47 7.39
N HIS A 104 -9.92 -3.59 7.08
CA HIS A 104 -10.61 -4.86 6.89
C HIS A 104 -11.24 -5.38 8.19
N MET A 105 -10.52 -5.30 9.31
CA MET A 105 -11.04 -5.67 10.63
C MET A 105 -12.27 -4.83 11.02
N SER A 106 -12.22 -3.51 10.80
CA SER A 106 -13.36 -2.62 11.03
C SER A 106 -14.56 -3.01 10.16
N LYS A 107 -14.35 -3.27 8.85
CA LYS A 107 -15.43 -3.73 7.95
C LYS A 107 -16.03 -5.05 8.40
N ASN A 108 -15.20 -6.01 8.79
CA ASN A 108 -15.66 -7.31 9.28
C ASN A 108 -16.48 -7.14 10.57
N LYS A 109 -16.00 -6.32 11.52
CA LYS A 109 -16.71 -6.01 12.77
C LYS A 109 -18.09 -5.39 12.50
N LYS A 110 -18.19 -4.44 11.56
CA LYS A 110 -19.49 -3.86 11.15
C LYS A 110 -20.41 -4.91 10.53
N MET A 111 -19.88 -5.78 9.68
CA MET A 111 -20.65 -6.85 9.06
C MET A 111 -21.20 -7.83 10.11
N GLU A 112 -20.37 -8.21 11.08
CA GLU A 112 -20.77 -9.06 12.20
C GLU A 112 -21.90 -8.43 13.03
N ALA A 113 -21.78 -7.15 13.35
CA ALA A 113 -22.84 -6.40 14.04
C ALA A 113 -24.15 -6.38 13.22
N CYS A 114 -24.07 -6.18 11.89
CA CYS A 114 -25.24 -6.22 11.02
C CYS A 114 -25.92 -7.59 10.99
N ILE A 115 -25.12 -8.67 10.90
CA ILE A 115 -25.63 -10.05 10.94
C ILE A 115 -26.33 -10.33 12.27
N LEU A 116 -25.73 -9.89 13.37
CA LEU A 116 -26.28 -10.05 14.71
C LEU A 116 -27.60 -9.28 14.88
N MET A 117 -27.65 -8.01 14.46
CA MET A 117 -28.87 -7.21 14.46
C MET A 117 -29.99 -7.88 13.64
N HIS A 118 -29.67 -8.36 12.44
CA HIS A 118 -30.63 -9.05 11.59
C HIS A 118 -31.20 -10.32 12.25
N LYS A 119 -30.34 -11.11 12.91
CA LYS A 119 -30.76 -12.30 13.67
C LYS A 119 -31.72 -11.93 14.82
N ILE A 120 -31.43 -10.87 15.57
CA ILE A 120 -32.28 -10.42 16.69
C ILE A 120 -33.64 -9.94 16.18
N LEU A 121 -33.66 -9.10 15.14
CA LEU A 121 -34.89 -8.50 14.63
C LEU A 121 -35.81 -9.50 13.93
N ASN A 122 -35.27 -10.51 13.23
CA ASN A 122 -36.06 -11.40 12.38
C ASN A 122 -36.40 -12.76 13.00
N ASN A 123 -35.60 -13.26 13.94
CA ASN A 123 -35.80 -14.63 14.45
C ASN A 123 -36.63 -14.70 15.74
N GLY A 124 -37.11 -13.58 16.27
CA GLY A 124 -37.94 -13.54 17.50
C GLY A 124 -37.27 -14.10 18.75
N ARG A 125 -35.98 -14.49 18.68
CA ARG A 125 -35.20 -14.94 19.84
C ARG A 125 -34.93 -13.71 20.70
N GLY A 126 -35.48 -13.69 21.90
CA GLY A 126 -35.25 -12.62 22.85
C GLY A 126 -33.75 -12.40 23.11
N MET A 127 -33.37 -11.18 23.48
CA MET A 127 -31.98 -10.79 23.82
C MET A 127 -31.26 -11.76 24.77
N GLN A 128 -32.02 -12.54 25.53
CA GLN A 128 -31.57 -13.45 26.58
C GLN A 128 -30.90 -14.74 26.05
N GLU A 129 -31.19 -15.17 24.81
CA GLU A 129 -30.61 -16.40 24.24
C GLU A 129 -29.36 -16.16 23.39
N ILE A 130 -29.06 -14.91 23.02
CA ILE A 130 -28.07 -14.61 21.97
C ILE A 130 -26.75 -14.04 22.49
N MET A 131 -26.65 -13.45 23.68
CA MET A 131 -25.51 -12.57 23.94
C MET A 131 -24.47 -13.14 24.88
N ARG A 132 -23.33 -13.55 24.29
CA ARG A 132 -22.06 -13.46 25.02
C ARG A 132 -21.77 -11.98 25.25
N TYR A 133 -20.99 -11.65 26.29
CA TYR A 133 -20.68 -10.26 26.64
C TYR A 133 -20.11 -9.47 25.44
N GLU A 134 -19.33 -10.15 24.60
CA GLU A 134 -18.70 -9.62 23.40
C GLU A 134 -19.71 -9.14 22.34
N ASP A 135 -20.86 -9.81 22.23
CA ASP A 135 -21.92 -9.46 21.27
C ASP A 135 -22.61 -8.14 21.68
N VAL A 136 -22.83 -7.95 22.99
CA VAL A 136 -23.38 -6.71 23.54
C VAL A 136 -22.43 -5.54 23.28
N GLU A 137 -21.14 -5.73 23.54
CA GLU A 137 -20.12 -4.70 23.30
C GLU A 137 -20.03 -4.34 21.81
N LEU A 138 -20.11 -5.33 20.93
CA LEU A 138 -20.10 -5.14 19.49
C LEU A 138 -21.30 -4.29 19.03
N LEU A 139 -22.51 -4.62 19.48
CA LEU A 139 -23.72 -3.88 19.14
C LEU A 139 -23.72 -2.47 19.73
N LYS A 140 -23.24 -2.31 20.96
CA LYS A 140 -23.07 -1.00 21.60
C LYS A 140 -22.15 -0.12 20.76
N TRP A 141 -20.96 -0.63 20.41
CA TRP A 141 -20.00 0.08 19.58
C TRP A 141 -20.60 0.49 18.24
N TYR A 142 -21.25 -0.44 17.54
CA TYR A 142 -21.83 -0.18 16.23
C TYR A 142 -22.97 0.84 16.29
N SER A 143 -23.83 0.75 17.32
CA SER A 143 -24.91 1.71 17.55
C SER A 143 -24.37 3.12 17.83
N MET A 144 -23.32 3.24 18.64
CA MET A 144 -22.65 4.53 18.89
C MET A 144 -22.09 5.15 17.62
N GLU A 145 -21.44 4.35 16.76
CA GLU A 145 -20.92 4.82 15.48
C GLU A 145 -22.05 5.35 14.57
N LYS A 146 -23.17 4.63 14.46
CA LYS A 146 -24.33 5.09 13.66
C LYS A 146 -24.99 6.34 14.21
N ILE A 147 -25.09 6.47 15.53
CA ILE A 147 -25.58 7.70 16.16
C ILE A 147 -24.68 8.89 15.77
N GLN A 148 -23.36 8.71 15.80
CA GLN A 148 -22.40 9.75 15.40
C GLN A 148 -22.52 10.12 13.92
N GLU A 149 -22.68 9.12 13.01
CA GLU A 149 -22.91 9.37 11.58
C GLU A 149 -24.18 10.22 11.36
N VAL A 150 -25.28 9.91 12.05
CA VAL A 150 -26.53 10.67 11.96
C VAL A 150 -26.38 12.08 12.52
N GLN A 151 -25.67 12.24 13.65
CA GLN A 151 -25.39 13.55 14.22
C GLN A 151 -24.54 14.41 13.28
N HIS A 152 -23.52 13.82 12.66
CA HIS A 152 -22.68 14.49 11.67
C HIS A 152 -23.51 14.94 10.46
N TYR A 153 -24.37 14.05 9.93
CA TYR A 153 -25.25 14.38 8.81
C TYR A 153 -26.19 15.55 9.14
N LYS A 154 -26.84 15.54 10.31
CA LYS A 154 -27.70 16.66 10.77
C LYS A 154 -26.95 17.98 10.89
N ARG A 155 -25.65 17.94 11.23
CA ARG A 155 -24.80 19.13 11.32
C ARG A 155 -24.46 19.71 9.95
N CYS A 156 -24.19 18.84 8.97
CA CYS A 156 -23.87 19.25 7.59
C CYS A 156 -25.11 19.71 6.82
N PHE A 157 -26.28 19.19 7.15
CA PHE A 157 -27.56 19.48 6.49
C PHE A 157 -28.61 19.88 7.53
N PRO A 158 -28.52 21.11 8.08
CA PRO A 158 -29.54 21.60 8.99
C PRO A 158 -30.88 21.72 8.24
N PRO A 159 -32.02 21.45 8.91
CA PRO A 159 -33.33 21.67 8.30
C PRO A 159 -33.47 23.13 7.87
N LEU A 160 -33.98 23.35 6.65
CA LEU A 160 -34.30 24.68 6.16
C LEU A 160 -35.42 25.29 7.02
N PRO A 161 -35.39 26.63 7.22
CA PRO A 161 -36.33 27.34 8.09
C PRO A 161 -37.79 27.17 7.67
#